data_AF-A0A961QTC0-F1
#
_entry.id   AF-A0A961QTC0-F1
#
_cell.length_a   1.000
_cell.length_b   1.000
_cell.length_c   1.000
_cell.angle_alpha   90.00
_cell.angle_beta   90.00
_cell.angle_gamma   90.00
#
_symmetry.space_group_name_H-M   'P 1'
#
loop_
_entity.id
_entity.type
_entity.pdbx_description
1 polymer ?
#
loop_
_entity_poly.entity_id
_entity_poly.type
_entity_poly.pdbx_seq_one_letter_code
_entity_poly.pdbx_strand_id
1 'polypeptide(L)'
;MSAILDLAAQNLLSPVILCFALGLAAALARSDLSFPEAIAKGMSLYLLFAIGFKGGVSVAAHGVDLGLALAVLAGITLSLGLPFIAFSLLRTLSPGVSVLDAAAVAGHYGSISIVTFVAMSALLTGQGLEAEGYMIAVAAAMEAPAIVAALWLVSRKGGESRVGGELWREILLNGSIVLLMGAFVIGWVTGEDGMVEIAPFIVTPFKGVLCLFLLDMGLVAGRGLRSARGVITPGIAVFGVVMPLIGAALGLGAGFVLGLSTGGVAALTALAASASYIAVPAAMRVALPRANPALYLTLSLGITFPFNLTLGLPLYVALARVVTGG
;
A
#
# COMPACT_ATOMS: atom_id res chain seq x y z
N MET A 1 -25.20 -13.59 -4.43
CA MET A 1 -25.02 -13.30 -2.99
C MET A 1 -24.35 -14.46 -2.26
N SER A 2 -24.85 -15.70 -2.38
CA SER A 2 -24.23 -16.90 -1.79
C SER A 2 -22.78 -17.11 -2.25
N ALA A 3 -22.50 -17.06 -3.56
CA ALA A 3 -21.14 -17.19 -4.09
C ALA A 3 -20.17 -16.11 -3.58
N ILE A 4 -20.64 -14.89 -3.32
CA ILE A 4 -19.83 -13.79 -2.77
C ILE A 4 -19.52 -14.05 -1.29
N LEU A 5 -20.51 -14.53 -0.53
CA LEU A 5 -20.34 -14.89 0.88
C LEU A 5 -19.43 -16.11 1.05
N ASP A 6 -19.55 -17.11 0.19
CA ASP A 6 -18.69 -18.30 0.19
C ASP A 6 -17.25 -17.96 -0.19
N LEU A 7 -17.04 -17.09 -1.19
CA LEU A 7 -15.71 -16.60 -1.56
C LEU A 7 -15.10 -15.74 -0.44
N ALA A 8 -15.90 -14.90 0.22
CA ALA A 8 -15.47 -14.13 1.38
C ALA A 8 -15.08 -15.06 2.54
N ALA A 9 -15.88 -16.09 2.82
CA ALA A 9 -15.60 -17.07 3.87
C ALA A 9 -14.32 -17.89 3.59
N GLN A 10 -14.12 -18.35 2.35
CA GLN A 10 -12.91 -19.08 1.95
C GLN A 10 -11.65 -18.21 2.06
N ASN A 11 -11.74 -16.92 1.72
CA ASN A 11 -10.63 -15.99 1.89
C ASN A 11 -10.27 -15.76 3.35
N LEU A 12 -11.28 -15.57 4.22
CA LEU A 12 -11.08 -15.39 5.66
C LEU A 12 -10.39 -16.59 6.31
N LEU A 13 -10.51 -17.79 5.73
CA LEU A 13 -9.88 -19.03 6.22
C LEU A 13 -8.51 -19.32 5.59
N SER A 14 -7.96 -18.43 4.76
CA SER A 14 -6.61 -18.62 4.23
C SER A 14 -5.54 -18.52 5.34
N PRO A 15 -4.43 -19.30 5.29
CA PRO A 15 -3.37 -19.21 6.30
C PRO A 15 -2.81 -17.80 6.48
N VAL A 16 -2.73 -17.04 5.38
CA VAL A 16 -2.23 -15.66 5.33
C VAL A 16 -3.13 -14.74 6.16
N ILE A 17 -4.45 -14.78 5.95
CA ILE A 17 -5.42 -13.96 6.69
C ILE A 17 -5.54 -14.43 8.15
N LEU A 18 -5.50 -15.74 8.39
CA LEU A 18 -5.53 -16.30 9.74
C LEU A 18 -4.29 -15.89 10.56
N CYS A 19 -3.10 -15.85 9.95
CA CYS A 19 -1.90 -15.33 10.62
C CYS A 19 -2.04 -13.84 10.96
N PHE A 20 -2.57 -13.02 10.06
CA PHE A 20 -2.89 -11.62 10.39
C PHE A 20 -3.87 -11.51 11.57
N ALA A 21 -4.97 -12.27 11.51
CA ALA A 21 -5.99 -12.28 12.56
C ALA A 21 -5.43 -12.74 13.91
N LEU A 22 -4.56 -13.75 13.91
CA LEU A 22 -3.84 -14.20 15.10
C LEU A 22 -2.98 -13.08 15.69
N GLY A 23 -2.24 -12.35 14.86
CA GLY A 23 -1.39 -11.24 15.31
C GLY A 23 -2.21 -10.11 15.90
N LEU A 24 -3.31 -9.74 15.23
CA LEU A 24 -4.25 -8.74 15.71
C LEU A 24 -4.85 -9.15 17.06
N ALA A 25 -5.35 -10.39 17.18
CA ALA A 25 -5.91 -10.92 18.41
C ALA A 25 -4.88 -10.95 19.53
N ALA A 26 -3.65 -11.40 19.27
CA ALA A 26 -2.56 -11.43 20.24
C ALA A 26 -2.22 -10.04 20.77
N ALA A 27 -2.14 -9.03 19.90
CA ALA A 27 -1.88 -7.64 20.31
C ALA A 27 -3.02 -7.04 21.16
N LEU A 28 -4.28 -7.33 20.79
CA LEU A 28 -5.45 -6.87 21.55
C LEU A 28 -5.56 -7.57 22.91
N ALA A 29 -5.22 -8.86 22.97
CA ALA A 29 -5.14 -9.65 24.21
C ALA A 29 -3.92 -9.31 25.09
N ARG A 30 -3.05 -8.39 24.64
CA ARG A 30 -1.81 -7.99 25.33
C ARG A 30 -0.80 -9.14 25.51
N SER A 31 -0.73 -10.05 24.54
CA SER A 31 0.35 -11.03 24.45
C SER A 31 1.71 -10.33 24.29
N ASP A 32 2.75 -10.97 24.82
CA ASP A 32 4.16 -10.62 24.65
C ASP A 32 4.74 -11.05 23.30
N LEU A 33 3.95 -11.74 22.46
CA LEU A 33 4.33 -12.10 21.10
C LEU A 33 4.79 -10.86 20.32
N SER A 34 6.03 -10.93 19.86
CA SER A 34 6.67 -9.87 19.08
C SER A 34 7.73 -10.49 18.16
N PHE A 35 7.85 -9.94 16.96
CA PHE A 35 9.00 -10.24 16.10
C PHE A 35 10.13 -9.27 16.43
N PRO A 36 11.39 -9.76 16.49
CA PRO A 36 12.54 -8.87 16.51
C PRO A 36 12.52 -7.95 15.29
N GLU A 37 12.83 -6.67 15.47
CA GLU A 37 12.78 -5.66 14.40
C GLU A 37 13.63 -6.07 13.17
N ALA A 38 14.78 -6.70 13.41
CA ALA A 38 15.63 -7.21 12.35
C ALA A 38 14.94 -8.29 11.49
N ILE A 39 14.14 -9.17 12.11
CA ILE A 39 13.39 -10.21 11.40
C ILE A 39 12.23 -9.59 10.63
N ALA A 40 11.46 -8.69 11.24
CA ALA A 40 10.36 -7.97 10.58
C ALA A 40 10.87 -7.23 9.32
N LYS A 41 12.00 -6.51 9.46
CA LYS A 41 12.66 -5.83 8.34
C LYS A 41 13.17 -6.82 7.29
N GLY A 42 13.79 -7.92 7.71
CA GLY A 42 14.26 -8.98 6.81
C GLY A 42 13.13 -9.60 5.98
N MET A 43 11.98 -9.90 6.58
CA MET A 43 10.81 -10.41 5.87
C MET A 43 10.29 -9.40 4.84
N SER A 44 10.23 -8.11 5.20
CA SER A 44 9.81 -7.05 4.27
C SER A 44 10.76 -6.94 3.07
N LEU A 45 12.08 -6.92 3.30
CA LEU A 45 13.08 -6.88 2.24
C LEU A 45 12.99 -8.11 1.34
N TYR A 46 12.83 -9.30 1.91
CA TYR A 46 12.64 -10.52 1.14
C TYR A 46 11.40 -10.44 0.24
N LEU A 47 10.24 -10.04 0.76
CA LEU A 47 8.99 -9.97 -0.01
C LEU A 47 9.06 -8.91 -1.11
N LEU A 48 9.66 -7.75 -0.81
CA LEU A 48 9.95 -6.69 -1.78
C LEU A 48 10.81 -7.20 -2.93
N PHE A 49 11.93 -7.84 -2.61
CA PHE A 49 12.85 -8.40 -3.59
C PHE A 49 12.14 -9.47 -4.45
N ALA A 50 11.45 -10.41 -3.82
CA ALA A 50 10.75 -11.49 -4.51
C ALA A 50 9.68 -10.98 -5.50
N ILE A 51 8.90 -9.97 -5.11
CA ILE A 51 7.86 -9.40 -5.99
C ILE A 51 8.49 -8.54 -7.08
N GLY A 52 9.47 -7.69 -6.75
CA GLY A 52 10.19 -6.89 -7.73
C GLY A 52 10.80 -7.77 -8.81
N PHE A 53 11.53 -8.81 -8.41
CA PHE A 53 12.16 -9.76 -9.33
C PHE A 53 11.13 -10.44 -10.25
N LYS A 54 10.04 -10.99 -9.70
CA LYS A 54 8.95 -11.59 -10.50
C LYS A 54 8.34 -10.60 -11.50
N GLY A 55 8.15 -9.35 -11.08
CA GLY A 55 7.64 -8.31 -11.96
C GLY A 55 8.58 -8.01 -13.13
N GLY A 56 9.89 -7.96 -12.85
CA GLY A 56 10.92 -7.81 -13.88
C GLY A 56 10.90 -8.93 -14.91
N VAL A 57 10.89 -10.18 -14.43
CA VAL A 57 10.82 -11.38 -15.27
C VAL A 57 9.56 -11.37 -16.14
N SER A 58 8.41 -10.99 -15.58
CA SER A 58 7.15 -10.88 -16.33
C SER A 58 7.25 -9.87 -17.48
N VAL A 59 7.90 -8.72 -17.26
CA VAL A 59 8.14 -7.72 -18.32
C VAL A 59 9.18 -8.19 -19.33
N ALA A 60 10.17 -8.98 -18.92
CA ALA A 60 11.10 -9.63 -19.86
C ALA A 60 10.36 -10.55 -20.84
N ALA A 61 9.37 -11.30 -20.33
CA ALA A 61 8.59 -12.26 -21.12
C ALA A 61 7.55 -11.60 -22.03
N HIS A 62 6.88 -10.53 -21.58
CA HIS A 62 5.74 -9.91 -22.29
C HIS A 62 6.08 -8.58 -22.98
N GLY A 63 7.26 -8.03 -22.72
CA GLY A 63 7.72 -6.75 -23.25
C GLY A 63 7.18 -5.53 -22.49
N VAL A 64 7.72 -4.35 -22.84
CA VAL A 64 7.17 -3.05 -22.41
C VAL A 64 6.15 -2.62 -23.45
N ASP A 65 4.87 -2.64 -23.08
CA ASP A 65 3.77 -2.27 -23.97
C ASP A 65 3.08 -0.95 -23.55
N LEU A 66 2.10 -0.53 -24.35
CA LEU A 66 1.30 0.65 -24.07
C LEU A 66 0.49 0.49 -22.77
N GLY A 67 0.10 -0.74 -22.41
CA GLY A 67 -0.61 -1.04 -21.17
C GLY A 67 0.19 -0.65 -19.94
N LEU A 68 1.48 -1.03 -19.89
CA LEU A 68 2.41 -0.62 -18.84
C LEU A 68 2.52 0.91 -18.74
N ALA A 69 2.74 1.60 -19.86
CA ALA A 69 2.88 3.05 -19.87
C ALA A 69 1.61 3.76 -19.34
N LEU A 70 0.43 3.30 -19.78
CA LEU A 70 -0.86 3.82 -19.32
C LEU A 70 -1.13 3.50 -17.85
N ALA A 71 -0.77 2.31 -17.37
CA ALA A 71 -0.93 1.92 -15.98
C ALA A 71 -0.04 2.76 -15.05
N VAL A 72 1.21 3.01 -15.42
CA VAL A 72 2.11 3.92 -14.69
C VAL A 72 1.57 5.34 -14.68
N LEU A 73 1.10 5.83 -15.84
CA LEU A 73 0.49 7.15 -15.93
C LEU A 73 -0.77 7.28 -15.05
N ALA A 74 -1.62 6.26 -15.03
CA ALA A 74 -2.79 6.21 -14.15
C ALA A 74 -2.39 6.20 -12.68
N GLY A 75 -1.40 5.39 -12.29
CA GLY A 75 -0.83 5.40 -10.94
C GLY A 75 -0.32 6.78 -10.53
N ILE A 76 0.50 7.43 -11.36
CA ILE A 76 1.00 8.79 -11.10
C ILE A 76 -0.16 9.78 -10.97
N THR A 77 -1.16 9.69 -11.84
CA THR A 77 -2.33 10.57 -11.83
C THR A 77 -3.15 10.40 -10.55
N LEU A 78 -3.38 9.15 -10.12
CA LEU A 78 -4.04 8.84 -8.85
C LEU A 78 -3.21 9.38 -7.67
N SER A 79 -1.90 9.14 -7.67
CA SER A 79 -0.99 9.59 -6.61
C SER A 79 -0.91 11.12 -6.49
N LEU A 80 -0.96 11.85 -7.60
CA LEU A 80 -1.08 13.31 -7.61
C LEU A 80 -2.46 13.79 -7.16
N GLY A 81 -3.53 13.11 -7.59
CA GLY A 81 -4.91 13.55 -7.38
C GLY A 81 -5.45 13.29 -5.98
N LEU A 82 -5.20 12.10 -5.43
CA LEU A 82 -5.75 11.64 -4.16
C LEU A 82 -5.41 12.54 -2.96
N PRO A 83 -4.21 13.14 -2.83
CA PRO A 83 -3.91 14.08 -1.77
C PRO A 83 -4.86 15.28 -1.72
N PHE A 84 -5.32 15.79 -2.87
CA PHE A 84 -6.27 16.90 -2.90
C PHE A 84 -7.62 16.51 -2.30
N ILE A 85 -8.09 15.31 -2.65
CA ILE A 85 -9.32 14.74 -2.13
C ILE A 85 -9.17 14.48 -0.63
N ALA A 86 -8.08 13.82 -0.22
CA ALA A 86 -7.77 13.52 1.17
C ALA A 86 -7.72 14.79 2.04
N PHE A 87 -7.01 15.82 1.56
CA PHE A 87 -6.92 17.11 2.24
C PHE A 87 -8.30 17.75 2.42
N SER A 88 -9.09 17.84 1.34
CA SER A 88 -10.41 18.46 1.37
C SER A 88 -11.38 17.69 2.29
N LEU A 89 -11.36 16.37 2.20
CA LEU A 89 -12.21 15.50 3.02
C LEU A 89 -11.86 15.63 4.50
N LEU A 90 -10.58 15.54 4.85
CA LEU A 90 -10.15 15.66 6.25
C LEU A 90 -10.46 17.04 6.82
N ARG A 91 -10.25 18.11 6.05
CA ARG A 91 -10.58 19.48 6.49
C ARG A 91 -12.08 19.70 6.68
N THR A 92 -12.92 18.98 5.93
CA THR A 92 -14.38 19.01 6.08
C THR A 92 -14.85 18.21 7.29
N LEU A 93 -14.35 16.97 7.44
CA LEU A 93 -14.74 16.06 8.51
C LEU A 93 -14.13 16.45 9.87
N SER A 94 -12.99 17.14 9.87
CA SER A 94 -12.28 17.54 11.09
C SER A 94 -11.71 18.96 10.97
N PRO A 95 -12.58 19.99 11.05
CA PRO A 95 -12.19 21.39 10.86
C PRO A 95 -11.09 21.91 11.81
N GLY A 96 -10.92 21.26 12.97
CA GLY A 96 -9.89 21.58 13.96
C GLY A 96 -8.47 21.12 13.60
N VAL A 97 -8.29 20.26 12.58
CA VAL A 97 -6.96 19.80 12.15
C VAL A 97 -6.26 20.91 11.37
N SER A 98 -5.03 21.27 11.73
CA SER A 98 -4.31 22.35 11.06
C SER A 98 -4.11 22.08 9.56
N VAL A 99 -3.90 23.12 8.75
CA VAL A 99 -3.60 22.95 7.31
C VAL A 99 -2.36 22.09 7.11
N LEU A 100 -1.34 22.30 7.96
CA LEU A 100 -0.07 21.60 7.87
C LEU A 100 -0.24 20.11 8.21
N ASP A 101 -0.99 19.79 9.26
CA ASP A 101 -1.32 18.40 9.62
C ASP A 101 -2.18 17.72 8.56
N ALA A 102 -3.18 18.43 8.01
CA ALA A 102 -4.04 17.89 6.98
C ALA A 102 -3.28 17.60 5.68
N ALA A 103 -2.32 18.44 5.30
CA ALA A 103 -1.47 18.22 4.14
C ALA A 103 -0.50 17.05 4.36
N ALA A 104 0.08 16.93 5.56
CA ALA A 104 0.89 15.77 5.92
C ALA A 104 0.07 14.46 5.81
N VAL A 105 -1.13 14.42 6.38
CA VAL A 105 -2.05 13.27 6.22
C VAL A 105 -2.36 13.03 4.74
N ALA A 106 -2.69 14.07 3.97
CA ALA A 106 -3.01 13.93 2.55
C ALA A 106 -1.87 13.27 1.74
N GLY A 107 -0.61 13.61 2.04
CA GLY A 107 0.54 12.96 1.40
C GLY A 107 0.61 11.46 1.67
N HIS A 108 0.19 11.01 2.86
CA HIS A 108 0.12 9.59 3.17
C HIS A 108 -0.93 8.88 2.33
N TYR A 109 -2.12 9.47 2.17
CA TYR A 109 -3.28 8.86 1.49
C TYR A 109 -3.29 9.00 -0.04
N GLY A 110 -2.34 9.73 -0.62
CA GLY A 110 -2.04 9.62 -2.05
C GLY A 110 -0.88 8.70 -2.38
N SER A 111 -0.02 8.41 -1.40
CA SER A 111 1.07 7.45 -1.55
C SER A 111 0.59 6.05 -1.18
N ILE A 112 1.44 5.05 -1.42
CA ILE A 112 1.10 3.66 -1.27
C ILE A 112 1.63 3.06 0.04
N SER A 113 1.00 1.97 0.47
CA SER A 113 1.61 1.03 1.39
C SER A 113 2.10 -0.20 0.61
N ILE A 114 3.41 -0.36 0.55
CA ILE A 114 4.02 -1.54 -0.06
C ILE A 114 3.60 -2.83 0.65
N VAL A 115 3.33 -2.76 1.96
CA VAL A 115 2.81 -3.89 2.75
C VAL A 115 1.40 -4.25 2.31
N THR A 116 0.54 -3.25 2.07
CA THR A 116 -0.82 -3.48 1.54
C THR A 116 -0.76 -4.06 0.14
N PHE A 117 0.18 -3.61 -0.69
CA PHE A 117 0.40 -4.19 -2.03
C PHE A 117 0.85 -5.65 -1.95
N VAL A 118 1.86 -5.97 -1.12
CA VAL A 118 2.34 -7.33 -0.88
C VAL A 118 1.20 -8.25 -0.41
N ALA A 119 0.37 -7.77 0.52
CA ALA A 119 -0.79 -8.51 1.01
C ALA A 119 -1.83 -8.75 -0.11
N MET A 120 -2.09 -7.74 -0.96
CA MET A 120 -2.97 -7.88 -2.11
C MET A 120 -2.43 -8.89 -3.12
N SER A 121 -1.18 -8.75 -3.56
CA SER A 121 -0.55 -9.66 -4.52
C SER A 121 -0.65 -11.10 -4.05
N ALA A 122 -0.43 -11.34 -2.75
CA ALA A 122 -0.55 -12.66 -2.20
C ALA A 122 -1.98 -13.20 -2.12
N LEU A 123 -2.95 -12.35 -1.78
CA LEU A 123 -4.36 -12.71 -1.80
C LEU A 123 -4.78 -13.13 -3.22
N LEU A 124 -4.34 -12.37 -4.23
CA LEU A 124 -4.57 -12.67 -5.64
C LEU A 124 -3.94 -14.01 -6.04
N THR A 125 -2.65 -14.21 -5.77
CA THR A 125 -1.97 -15.49 -6.03
C THR A 125 -2.66 -16.67 -5.34
N GLY A 126 -3.12 -16.48 -4.09
CA GLY A 126 -3.85 -17.50 -3.35
C GLY A 126 -5.20 -17.89 -3.98
N GLN A 127 -5.78 -17.01 -4.78
CA GLN A 127 -7.03 -17.23 -5.52
C GLN A 127 -6.82 -17.61 -6.99
N GLY A 128 -5.57 -17.82 -7.42
CA GLY A 128 -5.25 -18.06 -8.83
C GLY A 128 -5.53 -16.86 -9.73
N LEU A 129 -5.59 -15.65 -9.17
CA LEU A 129 -5.70 -14.41 -9.93
C LEU A 129 -4.30 -13.84 -10.15
N GLU A 130 -3.96 -13.56 -11.41
CA GLU A 130 -2.70 -12.93 -11.77
C GLU A 130 -2.92 -11.45 -12.07
N ALA A 131 -2.12 -10.60 -11.42
CA ALA A 131 -1.99 -9.20 -11.80
C ALA A 131 -0.85 -9.06 -12.81
N GLU A 132 -0.86 -7.99 -13.59
CA GLU A 132 0.23 -7.70 -14.52
C GLU A 132 1.53 -7.54 -13.74
N GLY A 133 2.61 -8.18 -14.21
CA GLY A 133 3.88 -8.15 -13.50
C GLY A 133 4.47 -6.75 -13.34
N TYR A 134 4.09 -5.82 -14.21
CA TYR A 134 4.48 -4.42 -14.10
C TYR A 134 3.73 -3.61 -13.04
N MET A 135 2.70 -4.17 -12.38
CA MET A 135 1.98 -3.47 -11.30
C MET A 135 2.89 -3.03 -10.16
N ILE A 136 4.04 -3.69 -10.00
CA ILE A 136 5.06 -3.27 -9.05
C ILE A 136 5.78 -1.96 -9.45
N ALA A 137 5.95 -1.72 -10.76
CA ALA A 137 6.48 -0.45 -11.27
C ALA A 137 5.46 0.68 -11.05
N VAL A 138 4.16 0.38 -11.21
CA VAL A 138 3.08 1.30 -10.86
C VAL A 138 3.14 1.67 -9.37
N ALA A 139 3.29 0.67 -8.48
CA ALA A 139 3.45 0.87 -7.05
C ALA A 139 4.63 1.82 -6.72
N ALA A 140 5.79 1.60 -7.33
CA ALA A 140 6.97 2.45 -7.14
C ALA A 140 6.74 3.88 -7.65
N ALA A 141 6.10 4.04 -8.83
CA ALA A 141 5.81 5.33 -9.43
C ALA A 141 4.82 6.17 -8.61
N MET A 142 4.00 5.54 -7.78
CA MET A 142 3.00 6.21 -6.93
C MET A 142 3.57 6.82 -5.63
N GLU A 143 4.82 6.55 -5.26
CA GLU A 143 5.38 7.03 -3.97
C GLU A 143 5.67 8.54 -3.96
N ALA A 144 6.41 9.02 -4.97
CA ALA A 144 6.87 10.41 -5.05
C ALA A 144 5.77 11.44 -5.33
N PRO A 145 4.81 11.21 -6.26
CA PRO A 145 3.89 12.26 -6.69
C PRO A 145 2.98 12.75 -5.56
N ALA A 146 2.57 11.86 -4.66
CA ALA A 146 1.76 12.22 -3.50
C ALA A 146 2.46 13.18 -2.52
N ILE A 147 3.77 12.97 -2.31
CA ILE A 147 4.59 13.87 -1.49
C ILE A 147 4.64 15.25 -2.12
N VAL A 148 4.86 15.31 -3.44
CA VAL A 148 4.89 16.58 -4.19
C VAL A 148 3.55 17.31 -4.07
N ALA A 149 2.43 16.61 -4.26
CA ALA A 149 1.10 17.19 -4.12
C ALA A 149 0.81 17.73 -2.71
N ALA A 150 1.22 16.99 -1.67
CA ALA A 150 1.10 17.43 -0.28
C ALA A 150 1.93 18.69 0.03
N LEU A 151 3.16 18.76 -0.46
CA LEU A 151 4.01 19.95 -0.24
C LEU A 151 3.53 21.17 -1.03
N TRP A 152 2.95 20.94 -2.21
CA TRP A 152 2.29 21.98 -2.97
C TRP A 152 1.08 22.55 -2.22
N LEU A 153 0.26 21.70 -1.60
CA LEU A 153 -0.88 22.12 -0.76
C LEU A 153 -0.45 23.06 0.37
N VAL A 154 0.69 22.78 1.02
CA VAL A 154 1.25 23.64 2.07
C VAL A 154 1.74 24.98 1.50
N SER A 155 2.49 24.94 0.40
CA SER A 155 3.06 26.15 -0.20
C SER A 155 1.98 27.17 -0.62
N ARG A 156 0.86 26.69 -1.21
CA ARG A 156 -0.26 27.56 -1.63
C ARG A 156 -1.04 28.17 -0.47
N LYS A 157 -0.97 27.58 0.72
CA LYS A 157 -1.69 28.05 1.92
C LYS A 157 -0.80 28.91 2.83
N GLY A 158 0.35 29.38 2.32
CA GLY A 158 1.27 30.25 3.04
C GLY A 158 2.14 29.54 4.08
N GLY A 159 2.22 28.21 4.04
CA GLY A 159 3.13 27.44 4.89
C GLY A 159 4.52 27.38 4.28
N GLU A 160 5.55 27.45 5.12
CA GLU A 160 6.93 27.10 4.72
C GLU A 160 7.00 25.60 4.43
N SER A 161 7.15 25.23 3.15
CA SER A 161 7.53 23.89 2.74
C SER A 161 8.92 23.92 2.11
N ARG A 162 9.79 23.00 2.52
CA ARG A 162 11.13 22.87 1.94
C ARG A 162 11.13 21.76 0.90
N VAL A 163 10.97 22.14 -0.37
CA VAL A 163 11.22 21.23 -1.51
C VAL A 163 12.66 21.45 -1.95
N GLY A 164 13.57 20.57 -1.52
CA GLY A 164 15.00 20.66 -1.80
C GLY A 164 15.58 19.36 -2.36
N GLY A 165 16.85 19.39 -2.76
CA GLY A 165 17.55 18.21 -3.27
C GLY A 165 17.67 17.06 -2.25
N GLU A 166 17.70 17.37 -0.95
CA GLU A 166 17.71 16.37 0.13
C GLU A 166 16.41 15.55 0.15
N LEU A 167 15.25 16.17 -0.03
CA LEU A 167 13.96 15.49 -0.10
C LEU A 167 13.90 14.52 -1.30
N TRP A 168 14.33 14.97 -2.48
CA TRP A 168 14.38 14.11 -3.66
C TRP A 168 15.33 12.93 -3.48
N ARG A 169 16.48 13.17 -2.83
CA ARG A 169 17.42 12.11 -2.47
C ARG A 169 16.78 11.11 -1.50
N GLU A 170 16.06 11.55 -0.47
CA GLU A 170 15.37 10.65 0.47
C GLU A 170 14.28 9.82 -0.18
N ILE A 171 13.51 10.41 -1.10
CA ILE A 171 12.46 9.70 -1.83
C ILE A 171 13.08 8.67 -2.76
N LEU A 172 14.02 9.07 -3.62
CA LEU A 172 14.61 8.16 -4.62
C LEU A 172 15.53 7.10 -4.01
N LEU A 173 16.24 7.42 -2.93
CA LEU A 173 17.12 6.49 -2.23
C LEU A 173 16.43 5.78 -1.06
N ASN A 174 15.09 5.80 -1.01
CA ASN A 174 14.35 5.00 -0.06
C ASN A 174 14.68 3.51 -0.27
N GLY A 175 15.11 2.82 0.80
CA GLY A 175 15.55 1.43 0.70
C GLY A 175 14.52 0.47 0.09
N SER A 176 13.23 0.70 0.33
CA SER A 176 12.16 -0.11 -0.28
C SER A 176 12.06 0.13 -1.78
N ILE A 177 12.15 1.39 -2.23
CA ILE A 177 12.10 1.76 -3.66
C ILE A 177 13.34 1.25 -4.39
N VAL A 178 14.53 1.49 -3.81
CA VAL A 178 15.81 1.04 -4.39
C VAL A 178 15.82 -0.48 -4.53
N LEU A 179 15.44 -1.21 -3.49
CA LEU A 179 15.38 -2.66 -3.54
C LEU A 179 14.35 -3.14 -4.55
N LEU A 180 13.17 -2.53 -4.59
CA LEU A 180 12.09 -2.94 -5.46
C LEU A 180 12.39 -2.72 -6.94
N MET A 181 12.84 -1.51 -7.29
CA MET A 181 13.26 -1.17 -8.64
C MET A 181 14.51 -1.94 -9.05
N GLY A 182 15.46 -2.10 -8.12
CA GLY A 182 16.66 -2.89 -8.35
C GLY A 182 16.32 -4.36 -8.65
N ALA A 183 15.50 -5.00 -7.82
CA ALA A 183 15.04 -6.37 -8.04
C ALA A 183 14.26 -6.51 -9.35
N PHE A 184 13.40 -5.54 -9.69
CA PHE A 184 12.70 -5.48 -10.96
C PHE A 184 13.67 -5.42 -12.15
N VAL A 185 14.66 -4.53 -12.12
CA VAL A 185 15.66 -4.43 -13.20
C VAL A 185 16.47 -5.72 -13.30
N ILE A 186 16.88 -6.31 -12.18
CA ILE A 186 17.60 -7.60 -12.19
C ILE A 186 16.72 -8.67 -12.84
N GLY A 187 15.48 -8.85 -12.39
CA GLY A 187 14.55 -9.83 -12.96
C GLY A 187 14.26 -9.58 -14.43
N TRP A 188 14.18 -8.31 -14.86
CA TRP A 188 13.99 -7.94 -16.25
C TRP A 188 15.18 -8.32 -17.13
N VAL A 189 16.39 -8.07 -16.64
CA VAL A 189 17.64 -8.41 -17.36
C VAL A 189 17.85 -9.92 -17.40
N THR A 190 17.57 -10.64 -16.31
CA THR A 190 17.83 -12.09 -16.23
C THR A 190 16.71 -12.96 -16.79
N GLY A 191 15.49 -12.43 -16.92
CA GLY A 191 14.34 -13.15 -17.48
C GLY A 191 14.01 -14.47 -16.78
N GLU A 192 13.37 -15.38 -17.52
CA GLU A 192 12.94 -16.68 -17.00
C GLU A 192 14.11 -17.54 -16.49
N ASP A 193 15.27 -17.49 -17.16
CA ASP A 193 16.46 -18.25 -16.77
C ASP A 193 16.90 -17.89 -15.35
N GLY A 194 17.00 -16.59 -15.04
CA GLY A 194 17.32 -16.13 -13.69
C GLY A 194 16.23 -16.51 -12.68
N MET A 195 14.97 -16.52 -13.11
CA MET A 195 13.86 -16.95 -12.25
C MET A 195 13.96 -18.41 -11.85
N VAL A 196 14.29 -19.30 -12.79
CA VAL A 196 14.50 -20.72 -12.52
C VAL A 196 15.64 -20.94 -11.53
N GLU A 197 16.74 -20.20 -11.68
CA GLU A 197 17.93 -20.30 -10.83
C GLU A 197 17.61 -20.00 -9.35
N ILE A 198 16.81 -18.96 -9.08
CA ILE A 198 16.51 -18.52 -7.71
C ILE A 198 15.10 -18.85 -7.23
N ALA A 199 14.30 -19.58 -8.02
CA ALA A 199 12.94 -19.99 -7.69
C ALA A 199 12.82 -20.70 -6.32
N PRO A 200 13.74 -21.60 -5.90
CA PRO A 200 13.68 -22.22 -4.58
C PRO A 200 13.75 -21.22 -3.43
N PHE A 201 14.35 -20.05 -3.66
CA PHE A 201 14.41 -18.96 -2.69
C PHE A 201 13.29 -17.95 -2.88
N ILE A 202 12.80 -17.67 -4.09
CA ILE A 202 11.81 -16.61 -4.35
C ILE A 202 10.36 -17.10 -4.35
N VAL A 203 10.09 -18.28 -4.90
CA VAL A 203 8.73 -18.78 -5.14
C VAL A 203 8.27 -19.61 -3.96
N THR A 204 9.01 -20.66 -3.65
CA THR A 204 8.61 -21.68 -2.68
C THR A 204 8.39 -21.12 -1.27
N PRO A 205 9.31 -20.34 -0.67
CA PRO A 205 9.14 -19.87 0.70
C PRO A 205 8.28 -18.60 0.78
N PHE A 206 7.91 -18.00 -0.35
CA PHE A 206 7.14 -16.75 -0.42
C PHE A 206 5.92 -16.75 0.49
N LYS A 207 5.07 -17.79 0.37
CA LYS A 207 3.83 -17.90 1.14
C LYS A 207 4.10 -18.09 2.64
N GLY A 208 5.15 -18.83 3.00
CA GLY A 208 5.54 -19.03 4.40
C GLY A 208 6.06 -17.74 5.05
N VAL A 209 6.96 -17.03 4.38
CA VAL A 209 7.48 -15.74 4.86
C VAL A 209 6.37 -14.71 4.95
N LEU A 210 5.46 -14.70 3.99
CA LEU A 210 4.29 -13.83 4.02
C LEU A 210 3.37 -14.09 5.23
N CYS A 211 3.12 -15.35 5.59
CA CYS A 211 2.32 -15.66 6.79
C CYS A 211 2.93 -15.04 8.05
N LEU A 212 4.25 -15.16 8.23
CA LEU A 212 4.95 -14.56 9.36
C LEU A 212 4.95 -13.03 9.30
N PHE A 213 5.12 -12.47 8.10
CA PHE A 213 5.04 -11.04 7.87
C PHE A 213 3.65 -10.48 8.20
N LEU A 214 2.58 -11.14 7.78
CA LEU A 214 1.22 -10.72 8.13
C LEU A 214 0.89 -10.92 9.60
N LEU A 215 1.44 -11.94 10.26
CA LEU A 215 1.36 -12.07 11.71
C LEU A 215 1.97 -10.86 12.42
N ASP A 216 3.16 -10.44 12.02
CA ASP A 216 3.80 -9.22 12.52
C ASP A 216 2.96 -7.97 12.24
N MET A 217 2.44 -7.83 11.01
CA MET A 217 1.56 -6.72 10.65
C MET A 217 0.25 -6.71 11.46
N GLY A 218 -0.29 -7.87 11.80
CA GLY A 218 -1.44 -8.00 12.71
C GLY A 218 -1.11 -7.47 14.11
N LEU A 219 0.09 -7.78 14.63
CA LEU A 219 0.56 -7.26 15.92
C LEU A 219 0.71 -5.73 15.88
N VAL A 220 1.32 -5.20 14.82
CA VAL A 220 1.48 -3.74 14.61
C VAL A 220 0.13 -3.06 14.53
N ALA A 221 -0.81 -3.60 13.74
CA ALA A 221 -2.18 -3.11 13.60
C ALA A 221 -2.91 -3.06 14.95
N GLY A 222 -2.88 -4.15 15.72
CA GLY A 222 -3.56 -4.21 17.03
C GLY A 222 -2.97 -3.25 18.06
N ARG A 223 -1.65 -3.07 18.07
CA ARG A 223 -0.98 -2.08 18.92
C ARG A 223 -1.30 -0.65 18.47
N GLY A 224 -1.38 -0.41 17.16
CA GLY A 224 -1.80 0.86 16.56
C GLY A 224 -3.20 1.26 17.00
N LEU A 225 -4.18 0.35 16.88
CA LEU A 225 -5.56 0.54 17.35
C LEU A 225 -5.63 0.90 18.84
N ARG A 226 -4.79 0.27 19.67
CA ARG A 226 -4.73 0.57 21.11
C ARG A 226 -4.14 1.93 21.41
N SER A 227 -3.07 2.30 20.69
CA SER A 227 -2.34 3.56 20.86
C SER A 227 -3.11 4.76 20.31
N ALA A 228 -4.12 4.50 19.47
CA ALA A 228 -4.97 5.52 18.87
C ALA A 228 -5.97 6.17 19.86
N ARG A 229 -6.15 5.59 21.05
CA ARG A 229 -7.04 6.10 22.10
C ARG A 229 -6.52 7.46 22.60
N GLY A 230 -7.20 8.54 22.20
CA GLY A 230 -6.93 9.91 22.67
C GLY A 230 -6.47 10.90 21.58
N VAL A 231 -6.06 10.42 20.40
CA VAL A 231 -5.66 11.26 19.25
C VAL A 231 -6.79 11.40 18.21
N ILE A 232 -7.70 10.42 18.17
CA ILE A 232 -8.77 10.33 17.16
C ILE A 232 -10.04 11.04 17.64
N THR A 233 -10.51 12.01 16.84
CA THR A 233 -11.90 12.49 16.88
C THR A 233 -12.79 11.63 15.96
N PRO A 234 -14.12 11.62 16.12
CA PRO A 234 -15.01 10.89 15.22
C PRO A 234 -14.79 11.22 13.73
N GLY A 235 -14.52 12.49 13.41
CA GLY A 235 -14.22 12.92 12.04
C GLY A 235 -12.94 12.31 11.46
N ILE A 236 -11.88 12.21 12.28
CA ILE A 236 -10.62 11.54 11.91
C ILE A 236 -10.86 10.04 11.72
N ALA A 237 -11.66 9.41 12.58
CA ALA A 237 -12.00 7.99 12.42
C ALA A 237 -12.75 7.70 11.11
N VAL A 238 -13.78 8.51 10.82
CA VAL A 238 -14.55 8.41 9.58
C VAL A 238 -13.64 8.62 8.36
N PHE A 239 -12.76 9.63 8.41
CA PHE A 239 -11.78 9.85 7.35
C PHE A 239 -10.92 8.62 7.06
N GLY A 240 -10.39 7.97 8.11
CA GLY A 240 -9.52 6.80 7.98
C GLY A 240 -10.18 5.56 7.35
N VAL A 241 -11.52 5.53 7.24
CA VAL A 241 -12.28 4.46 6.57
C VAL A 241 -12.82 4.92 5.22
N VAL A 242 -13.35 6.14 5.13
CA VAL A 242 -13.97 6.68 3.92
C VAL A 242 -12.94 7.02 2.85
N MET A 243 -11.80 7.61 3.22
CA MET A 243 -10.79 8.01 2.22
C MET A 243 -10.22 6.79 1.45
N PRO A 244 -9.85 5.66 2.11
CA PRO A 244 -9.48 4.44 1.40
C PRO A 244 -10.55 3.94 0.43
N LEU A 245 -11.83 4.04 0.77
CA LEU A 245 -12.92 3.62 -0.12
C LEU A 245 -13.07 4.53 -1.33
N ILE A 246 -12.83 5.83 -1.19
CA ILE A 246 -12.79 6.77 -2.32
C ILE A 246 -11.60 6.43 -3.23
N GLY A 247 -10.42 6.20 -2.64
CA GLY A 247 -9.23 5.75 -3.36
C GLY A 247 -9.48 4.43 -4.10
N ALA A 248 -10.13 3.48 -3.45
CA ALA A 248 -10.52 2.20 -4.04
C ALA A 248 -11.46 2.41 -5.24
N ALA A 249 -12.50 3.24 -5.12
CA ALA A 249 -13.42 3.50 -6.22
C ALA A 249 -12.70 4.09 -7.45
N LEU A 250 -11.78 5.04 -7.23
CA LEU A 250 -10.99 5.65 -8.30
C LEU A 250 -9.99 4.68 -8.92
N GLY A 251 -9.29 3.88 -8.10
CA GLY A 251 -8.36 2.86 -8.58
C GLY A 251 -9.05 1.73 -9.35
N LEU A 252 -10.23 1.29 -8.87
CA LEU A 252 -11.09 0.30 -9.53
C LEU A 252 -11.54 0.82 -10.90
N GLY A 253 -12.05 2.05 -10.95
CA GLY A 253 -12.47 2.68 -12.19
C GLY A 253 -11.32 2.85 -13.19
N ALA A 254 -10.15 3.31 -12.71
CA ALA A 254 -8.97 3.46 -13.55
C ALA A 254 -8.51 2.11 -14.13
N GLY A 255 -8.39 1.08 -13.29
CA GLY A 255 -7.97 -0.25 -13.74
C GLY A 255 -8.96 -0.85 -14.74
N PHE A 256 -10.25 -0.69 -14.49
CA PHE A 256 -11.30 -1.15 -15.41
C PHE A 256 -11.24 -0.45 -16.77
N VAL A 257 -11.11 0.89 -16.79
CA VAL A 257 -10.99 1.67 -18.03
C VAL A 257 -9.75 1.31 -18.83
N LEU A 258 -8.65 0.99 -18.14
CA LEU A 258 -7.41 0.53 -18.78
C LEU A 258 -7.49 -0.90 -19.34
N GLY A 259 -8.56 -1.64 -19.04
CA GLY A 259 -8.70 -3.04 -19.47
C GLY A 259 -7.72 -3.98 -18.78
N LEU A 260 -7.30 -3.67 -17.54
CA LEU A 260 -6.45 -4.56 -16.76
C LEU A 260 -7.18 -5.88 -16.43
N SER A 261 -6.41 -6.91 -16.15
CA SER A 261 -6.91 -8.17 -15.61
C SER A 261 -7.63 -7.94 -14.28
N THR A 262 -8.46 -8.90 -13.85
CA THR A 262 -9.09 -8.86 -12.52
C THR A 262 -8.05 -8.67 -11.40
N GLY A 263 -6.89 -9.31 -11.53
CA GLY A 263 -5.77 -9.14 -10.59
C GLY A 263 -5.17 -7.73 -10.66
N GLY A 264 -5.00 -7.19 -11.86
CA GLY A 264 -4.53 -5.82 -12.11
C GLY A 264 -5.43 -4.75 -11.54
N VAL A 265 -6.73 -4.85 -11.81
CA VAL A 265 -7.76 -3.97 -11.26
C VAL A 265 -7.72 -4.00 -9.73
N ALA A 266 -7.69 -5.19 -9.12
CA ALA A 266 -7.61 -5.33 -7.67
C ALA A 266 -6.31 -4.75 -7.10
N ALA A 267 -5.17 -4.97 -7.78
CA ALA A 267 -3.87 -4.44 -7.39
C ALA A 267 -3.84 -2.91 -7.42
N LEU A 268 -4.31 -2.28 -8.51
CA LEU A 268 -4.38 -0.82 -8.63
C LEU A 268 -5.35 -0.21 -7.61
N THR A 269 -6.49 -0.87 -7.40
CA THR A 269 -7.47 -0.52 -6.35
C THR A 269 -6.81 -0.50 -4.98
N ALA A 270 -6.05 -1.55 -4.63
CA ALA A 270 -5.36 -1.63 -3.34
C ALA A 270 -4.29 -0.55 -3.18
N LEU A 271 -3.53 -0.23 -4.23
CA LEU A 271 -2.55 0.86 -4.23
C LEU A 271 -3.24 2.19 -3.94
N ALA A 272 -4.30 2.52 -4.69
CA ALA A 272 -5.06 3.77 -4.55
C ALA A 272 -5.81 3.90 -3.21
N ALA A 273 -6.21 2.77 -2.61
CA ALA A 273 -6.89 2.73 -1.32
C ALA A 273 -5.94 2.75 -0.11
N SER A 274 -4.64 2.62 -0.33
CA SER A 274 -3.67 2.50 0.74
C SER A 274 -3.19 3.84 1.28
N ALA A 275 -2.41 3.80 2.36
CA ALA A 275 -1.76 4.98 2.91
C ALA A 275 -0.34 4.62 3.32
N SER A 276 0.64 5.43 2.92
CA SER A 276 2.04 5.19 3.27
C SER A 276 2.29 5.43 4.76
N TYR A 277 3.24 4.70 5.34
CA TYR A 277 3.70 4.89 6.72
C TYR A 277 5.20 4.58 6.87
N ILE A 278 5.92 4.53 5.74
CA ILE A 278 7.36 4.30 5.69
C ILE A 278 8.04 5.50 5.02
N ALA A 279 7.83 5.68 3.71
CA ALA A 279 8.50 6.72 2.92
C ALA A 279 7.96 8.12 3.23
N VAL A 280 6.65 8.30 3.19
CA VAL A 280 6.02 9.60 3.44
C VAL A 280 6.31 10.16 4.84
N PRO A 281 6.24 9.40 5.95
CA PRO A 281 6.59 9.96 7.26
C PRO A 281 8.02 10.52 7.33
N ALA A 282 8.99 9.89 6.67
CA ALA A 282 10.36 10.39 6.61
C ALA A 282 10.42 11.72 5.86
N ALA A 283 9.83 11.75 4.66
CA ALA A 283 9.73 12.96 3.84
C ALA A 283 9.02 14.12 4.58
N MET A 284 7.92 13.83 5.29
CA MET A 284 7.16 14.85 6.02
C MET A 284 7.93 15.36 7.25
N ARG A 285 8.75 14.56 7.92
CA ARG A 285 9.61 15.05 9.01
C ARG A 285 10.62 16.08 8.54
N VAL A 286 11.16 15.92 7.33
CA VAL A 286 12.11 16.85 6.73
C VAL A 286 11.41 18.08 6.17
N ALA A 287 10.36 17.86 5.38
CA ALA A 287 9.69 18.92 4.63
C ALA A 287 8.68 19.72 5.46
N LEU A 288 8.04 19.10 6.46
CA LEU A 288 7.01 19.66 7.34
C LEU A 288 7.28 19.31 8.82
N PRO A 289 8.40 19.77 9.43
CA PRO A 289 8.83 19.35 10.77
C PRO A 289 7.84 19.73 11.89
N ARG A 290 6.93 20.68 11.63
CA ARG A 290 5.89 21.09 12.57
C ARG A 290 4.62 20.23 12.50
N ALA A 291 4.53 19.28 11.56
CA ALA A 291 3.38 18.39 11.42
C ALA A 291 3.36 17.40 12.59
N ASN A 292 2.19 17.15 13.14
CA ASN A 292 2.01 16.20 14.23
C ASN A 292 2.12 14.76 13.72
N PRO A 293 3.20 14.02 14.04
CA PRO A 293 3.38 12.66 13.56
C PRO A 293 2.38 11.66 14.12
N ALA A 294 1.87 11.93 15.32
CA ALA A 294 0.87 11.06 15.93
C ALA A 294 -0.38 11.00 15.06
N LEU A 295 -0.81 12.10 14.43
CA LEU A 295 -2.04 12.12 13.64
C LEU A 295 -1.93 11.21 12.41
N TYR A 296 -0.94 11.45 11.54
CA TYR A 296 -0.84 10.71 10.29
C TYR A 296 -0.44 9.24 10.51
N LEU A 297 0.41 8.93 11.51
CA LEU A 297 0.78 7.55 11.82
C LEU A 297 -0.38 6.78 12.44
N THR A 298 -1.15 7.40 13.35
CA THR A 298 -2.34 6.76 13.92
C THR A 298 -3.40 6.50 12.87
N LEU A 299 -3.63 7.44 11.94
CA LEU A 299 -4.57 7.26 10.84
C LEU A 299 -4.14 6.10 9.92
N SER A 300 -2.90 6.12 9.44
CA SER A 300 -2.40 5.12 8.49
C SER A 300 -2.27 3.73 9.11
N LEU A 301 -1.61 3.61 10.29
CA LEU A 301 -1.32 2.31 10.93
C LEU A 301 -2.45 1.83 11.85
N GLY A 302 -3.14 2.75 12.50
CA GLY A 302 -4.14 2.43 13.53
C GLY A 302 -5.55 2.27 12.97
N ILE A 303 -5.88 2.82 11.80
CA ILE A 303 -7.24 2.74 11.23
C ILE A 303 -7.20 2.14 9.83
N THR A 304 -6.57 2.83 8.88
CA THR A 304 -6.64 2.49 7.46
C THR A 304 -5.98 1.16 7.15
N PHE A 305 -4.79 0.91 7.68
CA PHE A 305 -4.10 -0.34 7.44
C PHE A 305 -4.88 -1.57 7.97
N PRO A 306 -5.34 -1.60 9.24
CA PRO A 306 -6.22 -2.66 9.73
C PRO A 306 -7.50 -2.81 8.92
N PHE A 307 -8.15 -1.71 8.56
CA PHE A 307 -9.36 -1.72 7.74
C PHE A 307 -9.10 -2.37 6.36
N ASN A 308 -8.06 -1.93 5.67
CA ASN A 308 -7.70 -2.47 4.36
C ASN A 308 -7.39 -3.97 4.45
N LEU A 309 -6.56 -4.38 5.41
CA LEU A 309 -6.16 -5.79 5.53
C LEU A 309 -7.33 -6.72 5.87
N THR A 310 -8.26 -6.28 6.72
CA THR A 310 -9.37 -7.12 7.19
C THR A 310 -10.57 -7.12 6.27
N LEU A 311 -10.95 -5.96 5.74
CA LEU A 311 -12.18 -5.77 4.97
C LEU A 311 -11.90 -5.26 3.56
N GLY A 312 -10.97 -4.30 3.41
CA GLY A 312 -10.70 -3.65 2.13
C GLY A 312 -10.20 -4.62 1.05
N LEU A 313 -9.12 -5.36 1.29
CA LEU A 313 -8.53 -6.25 0.27
C LEU A 313 -9.54 -7.32 -0.23
N PRO A 314 -10.25 -8.07 0.63
CA PRO A 314 -11.30 -8.98 0.15
C PRO A 314 -12.39 -8.27 -0.65
N LEU A 315 -12.83 -7.09 -0.20
CA LEU A 315 -13.83 -6.29 -0.89
C LEU A 315 -13.33 -5.82 -2.26
N TYR A 316 -12.10 -5.36 -2.37
CA TYR A 316 -11.50 -4.87 -3.61
C TYR A 316 -11.38 -5.97 -4.66
N VAL A 317 -11.00 -7.19 -4.25
CA VAL A 317 -10.99 -8.36 -5.15
C VAL A 317 -12.40 -8.72 -5.61
N ALA A 318 -13.37 -8.72 -4.70
CA ALA A 318 -14.77 -9.02 -5.04
C ALA A 318 -15.33 -7.99 -6.04
N LEU A 319 -15.08 -6.70 -5.82
CA LEU A 319 -15.48 -5.63 -6.73
C LEU A 319 -14.77 -5.73 -8.08
N ALA A 320 -13.47 -6.04 -8.08
CA ALA A 320 -12.71 -6.25 -9.31
C ALA A 320 -13.34 -7.35 -10.18
N ARG A 321 -13.67 -8.51 -9.60
CA ARG A 321 -14.36 -9.61 -10.32
C ARG A 321 -15.70 -9.15 -10.91
N VAL A 322 -16.50 -8.43 -10.11
CA VAL A 322 -17.82 -7.94 -10.56
C VAL A 322 -17.67 -7.02 -11.78
N VAL A 323 -16.71 -6.10 -11.77
CA VAL A 323 -16.55 -5.15 -12.88
C VAL A 323 -15.88 -5.77 -14.11
N THR A 324 -15.00 -6.77 -13.93
CA THR A 324 -14.33 -7.44 -15.06
C THR A 324 -15.07 -8.67 -15.58
N GLY A 325 -16.16 -9.10 -14.93
CA GLY A 325 -16.97 -10.25 -15.34
C GLY A 325 -16.39 -11.61 -14.96
N GLY A 326 -15.54 -11.67 -13.91
CA GLY A 326 -14.93 -12.90 -13.38
C GLY A 326 -15.66 -13.54 -12.20
#